data_AF-A0A4D4LZC7-F1
#
_entry.id   AF-A0A4D4LZC7-F1
#
_cell.length_a   1.000
_cell.length_b   1.000
_cell.length_c   1.000
_cell.angle_alpha   90.00
_cell.angle_beta   90.00
_cell.angle_gamma   90.00
#
_symmetry.space_group_name_H-M   'P 1'
#
loop_
_entity.id
_entity.type
_entity.pdbx_description
1 polymer ?
#
loop_
_entity_poly.entity_id
_entity_poly.type
_entity_poly.pdbx_seq_one_letter_code
_entity_poly.pdbx_strand_id
1 'polypeptide(L)' 'MKFAGTESTVATYRMCQEIVGEAGLIRSGSPGVLGDGELERMNRAAQINTFGGGVSEVQREIVATMRLGMTRGRR' A
#
# COMPACT_ATOMS: atom_id res chain seq x y z
N MET A 1 7.49 -9.01 7.15
CA MET A 1 6.56 -8.33 8.08
C MET A 1 5.45 -7.71 7.24
N LYS A 2 4.19 -8.07 7.43
CA LYS A 2 3.09 -7.75 6.48
C LYS A 2 2.89 -6.24 6.31
N PHE A 3 2.65 -5.48 7.38
CA PHE A 3 2.39 -4.04 7.26
C PHE A 3 3.49 -3.28 6.51
N ALA A 4 4.76 -3.60 6.77
CA ALA A 4 5.90 -2.97 6.10
C ALA A 4 5.88 -3.22 4.59
N GLY A 5 5.56 -4.46 4.17
CA GLY A 5 5.45 -4.80 2.75
C GLY A 5 4.28 -4.08 2.08
N THR A 6 3.12 -4.00 2.74
CA THR A 6 1.92 -3.38 2.18
C THR A 6 2.05 -1.86 2.09
N GLU A 7 2.66 -1.21 3.08
CA GLU A 7 2.98 0.23 3.05
C GLU A 7 4.04 0.55 1.99
N SER A 8 5.08 -0.27 1.89
CA SER A 8 6.12 -0.12 0.85
C SER A 8 5.56 -0.30 -0.56
N THR A 9 4.60 -1.20 -0.74
CA THR A 9 3.92 -1.42 -2.03
C THR A 9 3.17 -0.16 -2.47
N VAL A 10 2.41 0.46 -1.56
CA VAL A 10 1.72 1.74 -1.83
C VAL A 10 2.72 2.84 -2.19
N ALA A 11 3.80 2.98 -1.41
CA ALA A 11 4.83 3.98 -1.68
C ALA A 11 5.52 3.75 -3.05
N THR A 12 5.79 2.49 -3.40
CA THR A 12 6.43 2.12 -4.67
C THR A 12 5.55 2.47 -5.86
N TYR A 13 4.27 2.11 -5.84
CA TYR A 13 3.38 2.48 -6.94
C TYR A 13 3.17 3.99 -7.05
N ARG A 14 3.14 4.72 -5.92
CA ARG A 14 3.10 6.19 -5.93
C ARG A 14 4.34 6.78 -6.61
N MET A 15 5.53 6.32 -6.25
CA MET A 15 6.78 6.77 -6.89
C MET A 15 6.80 6.44 -8.39
N CYS A 16 6.33 5.26 -8.79
CA CYS A 16 6.20 4.92 -10.19
C CYS A 16 5.23 5.86 -10.93
N GLN A 17 4.09 6.23 -10.31
CA GLN A 17 3.15 7.21 -10.88
C GLN A 17 3.76 8.62 -10.98
N GLU A 18 4.54 9.04 -9.98
CA GLU A 18 5.28 10.31 -10.02
C GLU A 18 6.29 10.34 -11.19
N ILE A 19 6.98 9.22 -11.45
CA ILE A 19 7.95 9.09 -12.56
C ILE A 19 7.28 9.23 -13.93
N VAL A 20 6.11 8.61 -14.13
CA VAL A 20 5.42 8.59 -15.43
C VAL A 20 4.46 9.78 -15.64
N GLY A 21 4.24 10.59 -14.60
CA GLY A 21 3.38 11.76 -14.64
C GLY A 21 1.90 11.43 -14.87
N GLU A 22 1.20 12.32 -15.58
CA GLU A 22 -0.25 12.24 -15.80
C GLU A 22 -0.71 10.89 -16.40
N ALA A 23 0.12 10.27 -17.25
CA ALA A 23 -0.18 8.99 -17.87
C ALA A 23 -0.37 7.86 -16.84
N GLY A 24 0.28 7.95 -15.67
CA GLY A 24 0.16 6.98 -14.58
C GLY A 24 -1.17 7.04 -13.82
N LEU A 25 -1.99 8.07 -14.07
CA LEU A 25 -3.29 8.29 -13.43
C LEU A 25 -4.46 7.83 -14.33
N ILE A 26 -4.19 7.49 -15.59
CA ILE A 26 -5.20 7.14 -16.57
C ILE A 26 -5.60 5.67 -16.41
N ARG A 27 -6.91 5.44 -16.24
CA ARG A 27 -7.48 4.09 -16.10
C ARG A 27 -7.41 3.30 -17.40
N SER A 28 -7.32 1.98 -17.25
CA SER A 28 -7.48 1.05 -18.36
C SER A 28 -8.78 1.31 -19.14
N GLY A 29 -8.70 1.24 -20.48
CA GLY A 29 -9.81 1.54 -21.38
C GLY A 29 -10.03 3.03 -21.70
N SER A 30 -9.27 3.93 -21.09
CA SER A 30 -9.35 5.37 -21.38
C SER A 30 -8.33 5.81 -22.45
N PRO A 31 -8.63 6.85 -23.24
CA PRO A 31 -7.64 7.48 -24.11
C PRO A 31 -6.41 7.97 -23.33
N GLY A 32 -5.21 7.72 -23.85
CA GLY A 32 -3.95 8.12 -23.22
C GLY A 32 -3.42 7.16 -22.14
N VAL A 33 -4.02 5.97 -21.99
CA VAL A 33 -3.56 4.96 -21.02
C VAL A 33 -2.09 4.59 -21.21
N LEU A 34 -1.34 4.55 -20.10
CA LEU A 34 0.02 4.01 -20.08
C LEU A 34 -0.02 2.48 -20.11
N GLY A 35 0.47 1.89 -21.20
CA GLY A 35 0.40 0.43 -21.40
C GLY A 35 -1.05 -0.03 -21.43
N ASP A 36 -1.40 -0.99 -20.57
CA ASP A 36 -2.75 -1.49 -20.34
C ASP A 36 -3.45 -0.88 -19.11
N GLY A 37 -2.79 0.08 -18.42
CA GLY A 37 -3.31 0.74 -17.23
C GLY A 37 -3.02 -0.01 -15.93
N GLU A 38 -2.15 -1.03 -15.95
CA GLU A 38 -1.86 -1.85 -14.78
C GLU A 38 -1.27 -1.06 -13.61
N LEU A 39 -0.38 -0.09 -13.86
CA LEU A 39 0.20 0.73 -12.79
C LEU A 39 -0.87 1.48 -11.98
N GLU A 40 -1.83 2.11 -12.67
CA GLU A 40 -2.97 2.78 -12.04
C GLU A 40 -3.83 1.80 -11.23
N ARG A 41 -4.15 0.66 -11.86
CA ARG A 41 -5.00 -0.38 -11.26
C ARG A 41 -4.35 -0.95 -10.00
N MET A 42 -3.05 -1.25 -10.05
CA MET A 42 -2.28 -1.81 -8.95
C MET A 42 -2.14 -0.80 -7.81
N ASN A 43 -1.91 0.49 -8.09
CA ASN A 43 -1.84 1.50 -7.03
C ASN A 43 -3.16 1.61 -6.25
N ARG A 44 -4.30 1.63 -6.97
CA ARG A 44 -5.62 1.60 -6.32
C ARG A 44 -5.86 0.33 -5.51
N ALA A 45 -5.50 -0.83 -6.07
CA ALA A 45 -5.71 -2.12 -5.41
C ALA A 45 -4.84 -2.29 -4.16
N ALA A 46 -3.63 -1.74 -4.15
CA ALA A 46 -2.68 -1.87 -3.05
C ALA A 46 -3.21 -1.35 -1.71
N GLN A 47 -4.14 -0.40 -1.71
CA GLN A 47 -4.72 0.21 -0.52
C GLN A 47 -5.40 -0.82 0.40
N ILE A 48 -6.10 -1.80 -0.18
CA ILE A 48 -6.84 -2.83 0.57
C ILE A 48 -5.89 -3.65 1.45
N ASN A 49 -4.64 -3.83 1.01
CA ASN A 49 -3.68 -4.65 1.73
C ASN A 49 -3.20 -3.99 3.04
N THR A 50 -3.44 -2.69 3.25
CA THR A 50 -3.05 -2.01 4.51
C THR A 50 -3.95 -2.43 5.68
N PHE A 51 -5.23 -2.72 5.40
CA PHE A 51 -6.21 -3.15 6.41
C PHE A 51 -6.65 -4.62 6.29
N GLY A 52 -6.65 -5.17 5.07
CA GLY A 52 -6.94 -6.59 4.81
C GLY A 52 -5.91 -7.50 5.46
N GLY A 53 -6.35 -8.64 6.01
CA GLY A 53 -5.45 -9.57 6.74
C GLY A 53 -4.86 -8.99 8.03
N GLY A 54 -5.55 -8.02 8.64
CA GLY A 54 -5.15 -7.32 9.86
C GLY A 54 -4.56 -5.95 9.57
N VAL A 55 -5.13 -4.93 10.22
CA VAL A 55 -4.75 -3.53 10.04
C VAL A 55 -3.33 -3.24 10.54
N SER A 56 -2.58 -2.41 9.80
CA SER A 56 -1.17 -2.13 10.07
C SER A 56 -0.89 -1.73 11.52
N GLU A 57 -1.77 -0.93 12.14
CA GLU A 57 -1.68 -0.49 13.52
C GLU A 57 -1.69 -1.66 14.50
N VAL A 58 -2.62 -2.60 14.33
CA VAL A 58 -2.71 -3.80 15.16
C VAL A 58 -1.50 -4.69 14.94
N GLN A 59 -1.00 -4.79 13.70
CA GLN A 59 0.21 -5.56 13.43
C GLN A 59 1.47 -4.95 14.06
N ARG A 60 1.60 -3.61 14.05
CA ARG A 60 2.66 -2.91 14.79
C ARG A 60 2.55 -3.14 16.29
N GLU A 61 1.34 -3.11 16.85
CA GLU A 61 1.09 -3.43 18.26
C GLU A 61 1.50 -4.88 18.61
N ILE A 62 1.20 -5.85 17.72
CA ILE A 62 1.62 -7.25 17.90
C ILE A 62 3.15 -7.35 17.95
N VAL A 63 3.86 -6.64 17.08
CA VAL A 63 5.33 -6.66 17.07
C VAL A 63 5.89 -6.00 18.33
N ALA A 64 5.36 -4.84 18.74
CA ALA A 64 5.75 -4.15 19.96
C ALA A 64 5.63 -5.05 21.19
N THR A 65 4.51 -5.75 21.32
CA THR A 65 4.21 -6.58 22.48
C THR A 65 4.94 -7.91 22.44
N MET A 66 4.90 -8.62 21.32
CA MET A 66 5.42 -9.99 21.20
C MET A 66 6.93 -10.05 20.93
N ARG A 67 7.53 -9.00 20.38
CA ARG A 67 8.96 -8.99 20.00
C ARG A 67 9.79 -7.99 20.78
N LEU A 68 9.18 -6.89 21.23
CA LEU A 68 9.89 -5.84 21.98
C LEU A 68 9.53 -5.82 23.47
N GLY A 69 8.64 -6.72 23.94
CA GLY A 69 8.25 -6.81 25.35
C GLY A 69 7.48 -5.60 25.87
N MET A 70 6.93 -4.77 24.97
CA MET A 70 6.20 -3.56 25.36
C MET A 70 4.83 -3.92 25.94
N THR A 71 4.41 -3.21 26.98
CA THR A 71 3.05 -3.32 27.53
C THR A 71 2.04 -2.73 26.57
N ARG A 72 0.88 -3.39 26.40
CA ARG A 72 -0.22 -2.84 25.59
C ARG A 72 -0.75 -1.57 26.24
N GLY A 73 -0.89 -0.51 25.44
CA GLY A 73 -1.62 0.69 25.84
C GLY A 73 -3.10 0.36 26.11
N ARG A 74 -3.73 1.06 27.03
CA ARG A 74 -5.17 0.90 27.30
C ARG A 74 -5.96 1.45 26.11
N ARG A 75 -6.87 0.64 25.55
CA ARG A 75 -7.82 1.06 24.51
C ARG A 75 -8.97 1.86 25.11
#